data_AF-A0A0E3Q4E2-F1
#
_entry.id   AF-A0A0E3Q4E2-F1
#
_cell.length_a   1.000
_cell.length_b   1.000
_cell.length_c   1.000
_cell.angle_alpha   90.00
_cell.angle_beta   90.00
_cell.angle_gamma   90.00
#
_symmetry.space_group_name_H-M   'P 1'
#
loop_
_entity.id
_entity.type
_entity.pdbx_description
1 polymer ?
#
loop_
_entity_poly.entity_id
_entity_poly.type
_entity_poly.pdbx_seq_one_letter_code
_entity_poly.pdbx_strand_id
1 'polypeptide(L)'
;MIACDQHTQDPEYWKRVEEFIGDTPSTLNLIYPEIYLPLDENRVNKIHKTISTYKKLLVDQGPCFILVRRLVSGKERTGLVAAIDLEEYQFNGSDSFIKPTEGTIKERLPARVRIRENAELELSHILVLYDDPYFSVIPGNPDDFVCEDNKVYDFDLMENGGHIKGYRISNENIIKEISEKILNLGTLLVGDGNHSLAAAKSFWEQIKGSAPADHPARYAMVELVNVHDPGLSFEPIHRVVSGIEPEELLKKFNARVEETSTSPSNADFPSAGHSIGFITKDRSGVLIFDNPVYDLEVETLDEIIDNYSIEYEHDPEVVEKLGKKQGNIGFFLPPLKKSDFFSLIRKKGVLPRKSFSLGKENEKRYYIEARKIVP
;
A
#
# COMPACT_ATOMS: atom_id res chain seq x y z
N MET A 1 8.64 -13.34 8.79
CA MET A 1 7.72 -12.71 7.81
C MET A 1 8.00 -11.22 7.82
N ILE A 2 8.01 -10.52 6.68
CA ILE A 2 8.57 -9.14 6.57
C ILE A 2 7.58 -8.22 5.86
N ALA A 3 7.60 -6.91 6.16
CA ALA A 3 6.98 -5.84 5.37
C ALA A 3 8.07 -5.04 4.65
N CYS A 4 8.10 -5.06 3.33
CA CYS A 4 9.28 -4.62 2.56
C CYS A 4 9.09 -3.28 1.84
N ASP A 5 7.84 -2.94 1.51
CA ASP A 5 7.55 -1.91 0.51
C ASP A 5 7.67 -0.47 1.04
N GLN A 6 7.97 -0.27 2.33
CA GLN A 6 8.21 1.06 2.91
C GLN A 6 9.68 1.35 3.16
N HIS A 7 10.48 0.34 3.50
CA HIS A 7 11.92 0.49 3.78
C HIS A 7 12.78 0.51 2.51
N THR A 8 12.23 1.01 1.39
CA THR A 8 12.85 0.94 0.06
C THR A 8 14.22 1.63 -0.03
N GLN A 9 14.54 2.50 0.94
CA GLN A 9 15.80 3.24 1.02
C GLN A 9 16.43 3.22 2.44
N ASP A 10 16.09 2.24 3.29
CA ASP A 10 16.65 2.12 4.65
C ASP A 10 17.61 0.91 4.77
N PRO A 11 18.92 1.09 4.50
CA PRO A 11 19.90 0.01 4.62
C PRO A 11 20.01 -0.59 6.02
N GLU A 12 19.78 0.21 7.07
CA GLU A 12 19.89 -0.26 8.45
C GLU A 12 18.74 -1.19 8.81
N TYR A 13 17.53 -0.91 8.32
CA TYR A 13 16.41 -1.85 8.39
C TYR A 13 16.76 -3.18 7.74
N TRP A 14 17.22 -3.17 6.49
CA TRP A 14 17.53 -4.40 5.75
C TRP A 14 18.62 -5.21 6.43
N LYS A 15 19.64 -4.55 6.96
CA LYS A 15 20.70 -5.21 7.72
C LYS A 15 20.16 -5.88 8.99
N ARG A 16 19.32 -5.20 9.78
CA ARG A 16 18.69 -5.80 10.97
C ARG A 16 17.81 -7.01 10.61
N VAL A 17 17.05 -6.91 9.52
CA VAL A 17 16.21 -8.00 9.02
C VAL A 17 17.05 -9.20 8.59
N GLU A 18 18.14 -8.98 7.85
CA GLU A 18 19.09 -10.02 7.45
C GLU A 18 19.74 -10.70 8.67
N GLU A 19 20.20 -9.91 9.65
CA GLU A 19 20.79 -10.41 10.90
C GLU A 19 19.79 -11.22 11.73
N PHE A 20 18.54 -10.75 11.84
CA PHE A 20 17.47 -11.43 12.58
C PHE A 20 17.11 -12.78 11.97
N ILE A 21 17.06 -12.88 10.64
CA ILE A 21 16.68 -14.10 9.93
C ILE A 21 17.80 -15.15 9.97
N GLY A 22 19.05 -14.71 9.79
CA GLY A 22 20.20 -15.60 9.65
C GLY A 22 19.98 -16.63 8.53
N ASP A 23 20.17 -17.91 8.86
CA ASP A 23 20.01 -19.03 7.91
C ASP A 23 18.58 -19.63 7.88
N THR A 24 17.64 -19.06 8.64
CA THR A 24 16.28 -19.60 8.77
C THR A 24 15.47 -19.37 7.50
N PRO A 25 14.60 -20.31 7.08
CA PRO A 25 13.64 -20.06 6.02
C PRO A 25 12.79 -18.82 6.26
N SER A 26 12.82 -17.89 5.30
CA SER A 26 12.13 -16.60 5.40
C SER A 26 11.65 -16.10 4.06
N THR A 27 10.55 -15.34 4.09
CA THR A 27 10.03 -14.66 2.89
C THR A 27 10.98 -13.61 2.32
N LEU A 28 11.99 -13.14 3.07
CA LEU A 28 13.08 -12.29 2.55
C LEU A 28 13.72 -12.91 1.31
N ASN A 29 13.98 -14.21 1.37
CA ASN A 29 14.70 -14.95 0.34
C ASN A 29 13.81 -15.29 -0.86
N LEU A 30 12.53 -14.93 -0.81
CA LEU A 30 11.53 -15.18 -1.85
C LEU A 30 11.09 -13.90 -2.58
N ILE A 31 11.62 -12.75 -2.19
CA ILE A 31 11.24 -11.43 -2.74
C ILE A 31 12.46 -10.70 -3.29
N TYR A 32 12.21 -9.63 -4.04
CA TYR A 32 13.24 -8.71 -4.52
C TYR A 32 12.96 -7.31 -3.96
N PRO A 33 13.62 -6.91 -2.86
CA PRO A 33 13.46 -5.56 -2.31
C PRO A 33 13.96 -4.47 -3.26
N GLU A 34 13.24 -3.34 -3.32
CA GLU A 34 13.57 -2.23 -4.24
C GLU A 34 14.97 -1.63 -3.99
N ILE A 35 15.48 -1.70 -2.75
CA ILE A 35 16.81 -1.19 -2.40
C ILE A 35 17.95 -1.87 -3.18
N TYR A 36 17.72 -3.09 -3.67
CA TYR A 36 18.70 -3.84 -4.46
C TYR A 36 18.51 -3.65 -5.97
N LEU A 37 17.77 -2.64 -6.41
CA LEU A 37 17.71 -2.24 -7.82
C LEU A 37 18.97 -1.43 -8.21
N PRO A 38 19.42 -1.50 -9.48
CA PRO A 38 18.80 -2.17 -10.64
C PRO A 38 18.81 -3.70 -10.57
N LEU A 39 17.98 -4.34 -11.39
CA LEU A 39 17.77 -5.79 -11.36
C LEU A 39 19.05 -6.58 -11.66
N ASP A 40 19.37 -7.55 -10.80
CA ASP A 40 20.41 -8.55 -11.00
C ASP A 40 19.80 -9.95 -11.25
N GLU A 41 20.06 -10.51 -12.43
CA GLU A 41 19.60 -11.84 -12.84
C GLU A 41 20.09 -12.96 -11.91
N ASN A 42 21.26 -12.82 -11.29
CA ASN A 42 21.74 -13.83 -10.35
C ASN A 42 20.85 -13.88 -9.09
N ARG A 43 20.38 -12.71 -8.63
CA ARG A 43 19.45 -12.62 -7.50
C ARG A 43 18.09 -13.19 -7.87
N VAL A 44 17.58 -12.90 -9.07
CA VAL A 44 16.32 -13.50 -9.58
C VAL A 44 16.41 -15.03 -9.61
N ASN A 45 17.49 -15.58 -10.18
CA ASN A 45 17.71 -17.03 -10.23
C ASN A 45 17.82 -17.64 -8.82
N LYS A 46 18.47 -16.93 -7.87
CA LYS A 46 18.54 -17.35 -6.47
C LYS A 46 17.16 -17.38 -5.82
N ILE A 47 16.31 -16.37 -6.08
CA ILE A 47 14.92 -16.33 -5.60
C ILE A 47 14.14 -17.53 -6.15
N HIS A 48 14.19 -17.78 -7.46
CA HIS A 48 13.47 -18.92 -8.07
C HIS A 48 13.92 -20.27 -7.49
N LYS A 49 15.24 -20.48 -7.33
CA LYS A 49 15.77 -21.68 -6.69
C LYS A 49 15.30 -21.82 -5.23
N THR A 50 15.21 -20.70 -4.52
CA THR A 50 14.73 -20.69 -3.13
C THR A 50 13.24 -20.98 -3.06
N ILE A 51 12.43 -20.43 -3.97
CA ILE A 51 11.01 -20.75 -4.12
C ILE A 51 10.82 -22.25 -4.28
N SER A 52 11.52 -22.89 -5.22
CA SER A 52 11.42 -24.35 -5.43
C SER A 52 11.84 -25.17 -4.20
N THR A 53 12.80 -24.65 -3.42
CA THR A 53 13.26 -25.29 -2.18
C THR A 53 12.22 -25.16 -1.06
N TYR A 54 11.73 -23.94 -0.82
CA TYR A 54 10.80 -23.63 0.27
C TYR A 54 9.38 -24.08 -0.01
N LYS A 55 9.00 -24.33 -1.27
CA LYS A 55 7.70 -24.92 -1.63
C LYS A 55 7.39 -26.19 -0.84
N LYS A 56 8.41 -26.97 -0.49
CA LYS A 56 8.29 -28.21 0.32
C LYS A 56 7.97 -27.96 1.80
N LEU A 57 8.14 -26.73 2.28
CA LEU A 57 7.85 -26.28 3.64
C LEU A 57 6.45 -25.69 3.77
N LEU A 58 5.79 -25.37 2.65
CA LEU A 58 4.47 -24.76 2.64
C LEU A 58 3.37 -25.83 2.76
N VAL A 59 2.28 -25.44 3.41
CA VAL A 59 1.07 -26.26 3.53
C VAL A 59 0.06 -25.78 2.49
N ASP A 60 -0.33 -26.66 1.57
CA ASP A 60 -1.38 -26.37 0.59
C ASP A 60 -2.76 -26.39 1.27
N GLN A 61 -3.47 -25.26 1.20
CA GLN A 61 -4.80 -25.09 1.79
C GLN A 61 -5.93 -25.41 0.80
N GLY A 62 -5.60 -25.74 -0.45
CA GLY A 62 -6.56 -25.89 -1.54
C GLY A 62 -7.36 -24.61 -1.83
N PRO A 63 -8.43 -24.69 -2.64
CA PRO A 63 -9.32 -23.56 -2.90
C PRO A 63 -10.00 -23.10 -1.60
N CYS A 64 -9.70 -21.87 -1.17
CA CYS A 64 -10.29 -21.25 0.00
C CYS A 64 -10.07 -19.74 -0.01
N PHE A 65 -10.80 -19.02 0.84
CA PHE A 65 -10.36 -17.72 1.34
C PHE A 65 -9.66 -17.89 2.68
N ILE A 66 -8.76 -16.95 3.01
CA ILE A 66 -8.20 -16.83 4.36
C ILE A 66 -8.70 -15.53 4.97
N LEU A 67 -9.50 -15.61 6.03
CA LEU A 67 -9.82 -14.46 6.85
C LEU A 67 -8.61 -14.15 7.73
N VAL A 68 -8.11 -12.93 7.65
CA VAL A 68 -6.93 -12.45 8.35
C VAL A 68 -7.34 -11.45 9.41
N ARG A 69 -6.90 -11.68 10.64
CA ARG A 69 -7.02 -10.71 11.74
C ARG A 69 -5.62 -10.27 12.13
N ARG A 70 -5.37 -8.97 12.09
CA ARG A 70 -4.05 -8.41 12.37
C ARG A 70 -4.14 -7.29 13.40
N LEU A 71 -3.56 -7.54 14.58
CA LEU A 71 -3.49 -6.61 15.69
C LEU A 71 -2.12 -5.92 15.69
N VAL A 72 -2.09 -4.60 15.50
CA VAL A 72 -0.86 -3.79 15.55
C VAL A 72 -1.18 -2.46 16.22
N SER A 73 -0.30 -1.99 17.10
CA SER A 73 -0.48 -0.71 17.81
C SER A 73 -1.84 -0.56 18.52
N GLY A 74 -2.43 -1.67 19.01
CA GLY A 74 -3.73 -1.70 19.70
C GLY A 74 -4.97 -1.62 18.77
N LYS A 75 -4.78 -1.64 17.46
CA LYS A 75 -5.86 -1.69 16.46
C LYS A 75 -5.84 -3.01 15.72
N GLU A 76 -7.01 -3.59 15.49
CA GLU A 76 -7.15 -4.82 14.73
C GLU A 76 -7.77 -4.52 13.36
N ARG A 77 -7.09 -4.98 12.30
CA ARG A 77 -7.61 -4.98 10.92
C ARG A 77 -8.12 -6.37 10.57
N THR A 78 -9.30 -6.44 9.97
CA THR A 78 -9.81 -7.66 9.34
C THR A 78 -9.65 -7.57 7.82
N GLY A 79 -9.04 -8.59 7.23
CA GLY A 79 -8.84 -8.72 5.80
C GLY A 79 -9.27 -10.10 5.29
N LEU A 80 -9.49 -10.22 3.99
CA LEU A 80 -9.83 -11.47 3.32
C LEU A 80 -8.83 -11.72 2.19
N VAL A 81 -7.96 -12.72 2.35
CA VAL A 81 -7.06 -13.14 1.28
C VAL A 81 -7.84 -13.94 0.26
N ALA A 82 -7.87 -13.44 -0.97
CA ALA A 82 -8.59 -14.01 -2.09
C ALA A 82 -7.78 -13.85 -3.39
N ALA A 83 -8.21 -14.53 -4.45
CA ALA A 83 -7.67 -14.34 -5.79
C ALA A 83 -8.63 -13.48 -6.61
N ILE A 84 -8.12 -12.41 -7.21
CA ILE A 84 -8.87 -11.54 -8.15
C ILE A 84 -8.49 -11.86 -9.59
N ASP A 85 -9.42 -11.67 -10.51
CA ASP A 85 -9.20 -11.84 -11.95
C ASP A 85 -8.50 -10.62 -12.55
N LEU A 86 -7.34 -10.81 -13.18
CA LEU A 86 -6.61 -9.72 -13.82
C LEU A 86 -7.31 -9.23 -15.10
N GLU A 87 -8.28 -9.95 -15.66
CA GLU A 87 -9.09 -9.43 -16.77
C GLU A 87 -9.98 -8.26 -16.31
N GLU A 88 -10.35 -8.21 -15.04
CA GLU A 88 -11.17 -7.17 -14.42
C GLU A 88 -10.35 -5.95 -13.92
N TYR A 89 -9.04 -5.94 -14.19
CA TYR A 89 -8.11 -4.88 -13.77
C TYR A 89 -7.44 -4.18 -14.95
N GLN A 90 -7.48 -2.85 -14.95
CA GLN A 90 -6.78 -2.01 -15.93
C GLN A 90 -5.99 -0.92 -15.20
N PHE A 91 -4.66 -1.00 -15.25
CA PHE A 91 -3.79 -0.05 -14.54
C PHE A 91 -3.63 1.31 -15.25
N ASN A 92 -4.23 1.51 -16.43
CA ASN A 92 -4.27 2.80 -17.13
C ASN A 92 -5.36 3.75 -16.58
N GLY A 93 -6.15 3.31 -15.58
CA GLY A 93 -7.22 4.11 -14.99
C GLY A 93 -8.54 4.08 -15.77
N SER A 94 -8.72 3.18 -16.74
CA SER A 94 -9.99 3.00 -17.44
C SER A 94 -11.11 2.48 -16.53
N ASP A 95 -12.35 2.47 -17.01
CA ASP A 95 -13.52 2.00 -16.26
C ASP A 95 -13.55 0.46 -16.14
N SER A 96 -12.68 -0.08 -15.30
CA SER A 96 -12.63 -1.50 -14.91
C SER A 96 -13.21 -1.73 -13.51
N PHE A 97 -13.61 -2.97 -13.21
CA PHE A 97 -14.13 -3.30 -11.88
C PHE A 97 -13.07 -3.09 -10.79
N ILE A 98 -11.80 -3.41 -11.08
CA ILE A 98 -10.66 -3.18 -10.18
C ILE A 98 -9.84 -2.00 -10.73
N LYS A 99 -9.59 -0.97 -9.92
CA LYS A 99 -8.91 0.26 -10.35
C LYS A 99 -7.70 0.57 -9.47
N PRO A 100 -6.60 1.09 -10.06
CA PRO A 100 -5.50 1.62 -9.27
C PRO A 100 -5.94 2.91 -8.56
N THR A 101 -5.34 3.20 -7.42
CA THR A 101 -5.57 4.46 -6.70
C THR A 101 -4.48 5.50 -6.98
N GLU A 102 -3.32 5.03 -7.46
CA GLU A 102 -2.15 5.83 -7.84
C GLU A 102 -1.67 5.41 -9.24
N GLY A 103 -1.14 6.35 -10.01
CA GLY A 103 -0.50 6.04 -11.30
C GLY A 103 0.69 5.10 -11.14
N THR A 104 0.77 4.09 -12.01
CA THR A 104 1.90 3.15 -12.05
C THR A 104 3.07 3.73 -12.84
N ILE A 105 4.28 3.68 -12.27
CA ILE A 105 5.52 4.06 -12.96
C ILE A 105 5.93 2.93 -13.90
N LYS A 106 5.76 3.13 -15.21
CA LYS A 106 5.97 2.10 -16.24
C LYS A 106 7.41 1.57 -16.25
N GLU A 107 8.37 2.43 -15.96
CA GLU A 107 9.80 2.11 -15.92
C GLU A 107 10.14 1.09 -14.82
N ARG A 108 9.29 0.95 -13.79
CA ARG A 108 9.47 -0.02 -12.70
C ARG A 108 8.87 -1.40 -13.02
N LEU A 109 8.02 -1.51 -14.03
CA LEU A 109 7.32 -2.76 -14.36
C LEU A 109 8.24 -3.88 -14.88
N PRO A 110 9.22 -3.64 -15.78
CA PRO A 110 10.02 -4.71 -16.36
C PRO A 110 10.72 -5.57 -15.31
N ALA A 111 11.29 -4.95 -14.27
CA ALA A 111 11.96 -5.68 -13.20
C ALA A 111 10.99 -6.59 -12.43
N ARG A 112 9.80 -6.09 -12.10
CA ARG A 112 8.75 -6.83 -11.38
C ARG A 112 8.18 -7.98 -12.22
N VAL A 113 7.97 -7.74 -13.52
CA VAL A 113 7.55 -8.79 -14.46
C VAL A 113 8.60 -9.89 -14.55
N ARG A 114 9.89 -9.54 -14.64
CA ARG A 114 10.99 -10.50 -14.73
C ARG A 114 11.10 -11.41 -13.51
N ILE A 115 10.84 -10.89 -12.30
CA ILE A 115 10.84 -11.70 -11.07
C ILE A 115 9.69 -12.72 -11.09
N ARG A 116 8.51 -12.31 -11.59
CA ARG A 116 7.32 -13.18 -11.71
C ARG A 116 7.48 -14.22 -12.82
N GLU A 117 8.15 -13.86 -13.90
CA GLU A 117 8.41 -14.76 -15.03
C GLU A 117 9.17 -16.01 -14.55
N ASN A 118 8.65 -17.20 -14.87
CA ASN A 118 9.15 -18.51 -14.43
C ASN A 118 9.13 -18.79 -12.92
N ALA A 119 8.57 -17.89 -12.09
CA ALA A 119 8.37 -18.21 -10.68
C ALA A 119 7.25 -19.23 -10.52
N GLU A 120 7.44 -20.25 -9.66
CA GLU A 120 6.39 -21.23 -9.36
C GLU A 120 5.32 -20.67 -8.42
N LEU A 121 5.73 -19.77 -7.53
CA LEU A 121 4.92 -19.16 -6.48
C LEU A 121 5.04 -17.66 -6.54
N GLU A 122 3.96 -16.98 -6.18
CA GLU A 122 3.93 -15.55 -5.91
C GLU A 122 3.49 -15.29 -4.47
N LEU A 123 4.18 -14.39 -3.78
CA LEU A 123 3.75 -13.85 -2.51
C LEU A 123 3.10 -12.48 -2.74
N SER A 124 2.03 -12.19 -2.00
CA SER A 124 1.28 -10.95 -2.18
C SER A 124 1.34 -10.04 -0.96
N HIS A 125 1.70 -8.78 -1.21
CA HIS A 125 1.53 -7.65 -0.30
C HIS A 125 0.40 -6.70 -0.77
N ILE A 126 -0.37 -7.08 -1.79
CA ILE A 126 -1.34 -6.20 -2.43
C ILE A 126 -2.56 -6.07 -1.53
N LEU A 127 -2.94 -4.83 -1.20
CA LEU A 127 -4.14 -4.49 -0.45
C LEU A 127 -5.16 -3.89 -1.41
N VAL A 128 -6.33 -4.53 -1.50
CA VAL A 128 -7.44 -4.06 -2.31
C VAL A 128 -8.59 -3.68 -1.39
N LEU A 129 -9.14 -2.50 -1.60
CA LEU A 129 -10.18 -1.92 -0.78
C LEU A 129 -11.55 -2.12 -1.43
N TYR A 130 -12.55 -2.36 -0.59
CA TYR A 130 -13.97 -2.31 -0.96
C TYR A 130 -14.74 -1.36 -0.03
N ASP A 131 -15.83 -0.78 -0.53
CA ASP A 131 -16.65 0.21 0.18
C ASP A 131 -17.92 -0.45 0.72
N ASP A 132 -17.89 -0.87 1.98
CA ASP A 132 -19.01 -1.56 2.65
C ASP A 132 -19.30 -0.94 4.03
N PRO A 133 -19.93 0.24 4.08
CA PRO A 133 -20.17 0.95 5.35
C PRO A 133 -21.06 0.17 6.32
N TYR A 134 -21.79 -0.85 5.84
CA TYR A 134 -22.68 -1.69 6.63
C TYR A 134 -22.07 -3.04 7.03
N PHE A 135 -20.81 -3.31 6.67
CA PHE A 135 -20.11 -4.56 6.99
C PHE A 135 -20.92 -5.81 6.58
N SER A 136 -21.51 -5.75 5.39
CA SER A 136 -22.32 -6.83 4.82
C SER A 136 -21.49 -8.02 4.29
N VAL A 137 -20.27 -7.77 3.80
CA VAL A 137 -19.35 -8.80 3.28
C VAL A 137 -18.73 -9.61 4.42
N ILE A 138 -17.96 -8.93 5.28
CA ILE A 138 -17.40 -9.47 6.51
C ILE A 138 -17.97 -8.62 7.65
N PRO A 139 -18.72 -9.19 8.60
CA PRO A 139 -19.22 -8.48 9.76
C PRO A 139 -18.07 -7.86 10.57
N GLY A 140 -18.31 -6.70 11.18
CA GLY A 140 -17.32 -6.02 12.02
C GLY A 140 -16.81 -6.87 13.20
N ASN A 141 -17.57 -7.90 13.59
CA ASN A 141 -17.09 -8.99 14.44
C ASN A 141 -17.25 -10.34 13.71
N PRO A 142 -16.19 -10.90 13.11
CA PRO A 142 -16.28 -12.09 12.26
C PRO A 142 -16.18 -13.41 13.05
N ASP A 143 -16.65 -13.46 14.30
CA ASP A 143 -16.51 -14.65 15.17
C ASP A 143 -17.14 -15.92 14.57
N ASP A 144 -18.20 -15.79 13.77
CA ASP A 144 -18.83 -16.92 13.06
C ASP A 144 -17.90 -17.60 12.04
N PHE A 145 -16.86 -16.90 11.57
CA PHE A 145 -15.85 -17.42 10.65
C PHE A 145 -14.61 -17.97 11.37
N VAL A 146 -14.56 -17.87 12.70
CA VAL A 146 -13.36 -18.08 13.50
C VAL A 146 -13.57 -19.24 14.47
N CYS A 147 -12.77 -20.31 14.31
CA CYS A 147 -12.64 -21.36 15.31
C CYS A 147 -11.23 -21.95 15.30
N GLU A 148 -10.89 -22.78 16.29
CA GLU A 148 -9.56 -23.41 16.34
C GLU A 148 -9.35 -24.40 15.19
N ASP A 149 -10.40 -25.10 14.77
CA ASP A 149 -10.33 -26.11 13.71
C ASP A 149 -10.00 -25.53 12.32
N ASN A 150 -10.32 -24.26 12.07
CA ASN A 150 -10.04 -23.60 10.80
C ASN A 150 -8.86 -22.61 10.86
N LYS A 151 -8.17 -22.49 11.99
CA LYS A 151 -7.01 -21.62 12.14
C LYS A 151 -5.80 -22.20 11.39
N VAL A 152 -5.25 -21.43 10.44
CA VAL A 152 -4.10 -21.85 9.61
C VAL A 152 -2.77 -21.28 10.09
N TYR A 153 -2.79 -20.14 10.77
CA TYR A 153 -1.61 -19.56 11.41
C TYR A 153 -1.99 -18.57 12.53
N ASP A 154 -1.10 -18.42 13.51
CA ASP A 154 -1.26 -17.60 14.71
C ASP A 154 0.13 -17.28 15.28
N PHE A 155 0.69 -16.10 15.01
CA PHE A 155 2.06 -15.74 15.42
C PHE A 155 2.34 -14.23 15.42
N ASP A 156 3.43 -13.85 16.10
CA ASP A 156 3.94 -12.47 16.10
C ASP A 156 4.80 -12.18 14.87
N LEU A 157 4.61 -10.99 14.30
CA LEU A 157 5.38 -10.45 13.19
C LEU A 157 6.59 -9.66 13.72
N MET A 158 7.70 -9.74 12.98
CA MET A 158 8.93 -9.01 13.33
C MET A 158 8.80 -7.49 13.17
N GLU A 159 9.79 -6.74 13.67
CA GLU A 159 9.89 -5.27 13.54
C GLU A 159 8.61 -4.55 13.99
N ASN A 160 8.05 -4.98 15.14
CA ASN A 160 6.82 -4.42 15.70
C ASN A 160 5.59 -4.52 14.76
N GLY A 161 5.58 -5.53 13.89
CA GLY A 161 4.49 -5.78 12.94
C GLY A 161 3.18 -6.26 13.57
N GLY A 162 3.17 -6.45 14.89
CA GLY A 162 2.02 -6.90 15.65
C GLY A 162 1.82 -8.42 15.61
N HIS A 163 0.59 -8.84 15.87
CA HIS A 163 0.20 -10.24 15.93
C HIS A 163 -0.80 -10.55 14.82
N ILE A 164 -0.67 -11.71 14.17
CA ILE A 164 -1.52 -12.09 13.05
C ILE A 164 -2.11 -13.49 13.21
N LYS A 165 -3.39 -13.60 12.83
CA LYS A 165 -4.13 -14.86 12.76
C LYS A 165 -4.78 -15.01 11.40
N GLY A 166 -4.81 -16.25 10.90
CA GLY A 166 -5.43 -16.61 9.63
C GLY A 166 -6.41 -17.76 9.84
N TYR A 167 -7.60 -17.65 9.25
CA TYR A 167 -8.67 -18.63 9.36
C TYR A 167 -9.15 -19.03 7.97
N ARG A 168 -9.17 -20.34 7.70
CA ARG A 168 -9.59 -20.90 6.42
C ARG A 168 -11.10 -20.88 6.28
N ILE A 169 -11.58 -20.34 5.17
CA ILE A 169 -12.97 -20.41 4.73
C ILE A 169 -12.99 -21.24 3.44
N SER A 170 -13.42 -22.50 3.54
CA SER A 170 -13.48 -23.45 2.42
C SER A 170 -14.90 -23.92 2.08
N ASN A 171 -15.91 -23.44 2.79
CA ASN A 171 -17.30 -23.77 2.47
C ASN A 171 -17.73 -23.02 1.20
N GLU A 172 -18.06 -23.75 0.14
CA GLU A 172 -18.38 -23.18 -1.18
C GLU A 172 -19.57 -22.21 -1.15
N ASN A 173 -20.60 -22.47 -0.33
CA ASN A 173 -21.74 -21.56 -0.22
C ASN A 173 -21.35 -20.24 0.42
N ILE A 174 -20.50 -20.28 1.46
CA ILE A 174 -19.99 -19.08 2.13
C ILE A 174 -19.09 -18.28 1.17
N ILE A 175 -18.18 -18.96 0.46
CA ILE A 175 -17.31 -18.33 -0.55
C ILE A 175 -18.16 -17.64 -1.62
N LYS A 176 -19.20 -18.31 -2.11
CA LYS A 176 -20.12 -17.76 -3.11
C LYS A 176 -20.86 -16.53 -2.57
N GLU A 177 -21.40 -16.60 -1.36
CA GLU A 177 -22.12 -15.48 -0.74
C GLU A 177 -21.21 -14.25 -0.56
N ILE A 178 -20.00 -14.44 -0.02
CA ILE A 178 -19.00 -13.38 0.13
C ILE A 178 -18.67 -12.77 -1.24
N SER A 179 -18.44 -13.61 -2.25
CA SER A 179 -18.12 -13.17 -3.61
C SER A 179 -19.25 -12.36 -4.23
N GLU A 180 -20.50 -12.81 -4.11
CA GLU A 180 -21.69 -12.11 -4.61
C GLU A 180 -21.86 -10.75 -3.91
N LYS A 181 -21.65 -10.68 -2.59
CA LYS A 181 -21.70 -9.43 -1.84
C LYS A 181 -20.65 -8.44 -2.32
N ILE A 182 -19.40 -8.88 -2.50
CA ILE A 182 -18.32 -8.02 -3.03
C ILE A 182 -18.67 -7.51 -4.43
N LEU A 183 -19.13 -8.39 -5.33
CA LEU A 183 -19.51 -8.00 -6.69
C LEU A 183 -20.66 -6.97 -6.70
N ASN A 184 -21.59 -7.07 -5.76
CA ASN A 184 -22.72 -6.15 -5.62
C ASN A 184 -22.32 -4.76 -5.07
N LEU A 185 -21.19 -4.63 -4.35
CA LEU A 185 -20.69 -3.33 -3.90
C LEU A 185 -20.13 -2.48 -5.06
N GLY A 186 -19.73 -3.13 -6.15
CA GLY A 186 -19.13 -2.48 -7.31
C GLY A 186 -17.61 -2.38 -7.20
N THR A 187 -17.06 -1.25 -7.63
CA THR A 187 -15.62 -1.08 -7.87
C THR A 187 -14.75 -1.46 -6.68
N LEU A 188 -13.64 -2.16 -6.96
CA LEU A 188 -12.54 -2.41 -6.03
C LEU A 188 -11.37 -1.47 -6.30
N LEU A 189 -10.70 -1.01 -5.25
CA LEU A 189 -9.60 -0.04 -5.36
C LEU A 189 -8.30 -0.62 -4.84
N VAL A 190 -7.24 -0.63 -5.66
CA VAL A 190 -5.91 -1.08 -5.22
C VAL A 190 -5.31 -0.01 -4.32
N GLY A 191 -5.43 -0.21 -3.01
CA GLY A 191 -4.99 0.77 -2.01
C GLY A 191 -3.49 0.70 -1.71
N ASP A 192 -2.88 -0.47 -1.83
CA ASP A 192 -1.42 -0.67 -1.79
C ASP A 192 -0.99 -1.79 -2.74
N GLY A 193 0.24 -1.73 -3.25
CA GLY A 193 0.75 -2.71 -4.23
C GLY A 193 0.32 -2.46 -5.68
N ASN A 194 0.00 -1.21 -6.06
CA ASN A 194 -0.37 -0.82 -7.44
C ASN A 194 0.63 -1.35 -8.49
N HIS A 195 1.94 -1.15 -8.28
CA HIS A 195 2.99 -1.61 -9.18
C HIS A 195 3.05 -3.14 -9.29
N SER A 196 2.76 -3.85 -8.20
CA SER A 196 2.80 -5.32 -8.15
C SER A 196 1.61 -5.91 -8.91
N LEU A 197 0.41 -5.36 -8.73
CA LEU A 197 -0.75 -5.80 -9.49
C LEU A 197 -0.61 -5.45 -10.99
N ALA A 198 -0.06 -4.28 -11.32
CA ALA A 198 0.25 -3.91 -12.69
C ALA A 198 1.30 -4.83 -13.33
N ALA A 199 2.30 -5.28 -12.59
CA ALA A 199 3.28 -6.27 -13.07
C ALA A 199 2.62 -7.64 -13.29
N ALA A 200 1.76 -8.09 -12.37
CA ALA A 200 0.97 -9.31 -12.53
C ALA A 200 0.11 -9.27 -13.79
N LYS A 201 -0.62 -8.16 -14.02
CA LYS A 201 -1.40 -7.91 -15.23
C LYS A 201 -0.53 -7.93 -16.48
N SER A 202 0.58 -7.21 -16.46
CA SER A 202 1.51 -7.13 -17.60
C SER A 202 2.05 -8.50 -18.00
N PHE A 203 2.41 -9.34 -17.02
CA PHE A 203 2.84 -10.71 -17.28
C PHE A 203 1.71 -11.58 -17.85
N TRP A 204 0.49 -11.48 -17.29
CA TRP A 204 -0.66 -12.21 -17.84
C TRP A 204 -0.94 -11.82 -19.30
N GLU A 205 -0.90 -10.53 -19.62
CA GLU A 205 -1.07 -10.03 -21.00
C GLU A 205 -0.03 -10.60 -21.97
N GLN A 206 1.20 -10.89 -21.51
CA GLN A 206 2.25 -11.50 -22.34
C GLN A 206 1.94 -12.96 -22.70
N ILE A 207 1.33 -13.72 -21.79
CA ILE A 207 1.14 -15.17 -21.96
C ILE A 207 -0.28 -15.57 -22.37
N LYS A 208 -1.28 -14.69 -22.20
CA LYS A 208 -2.71 -15.02 -22.36
C LYS A 208 -3.09 -15.55 -23.75
N GLY A 209 -2.33 -15.19 -24.78
CA GLY A 209 -2.57 -15.67 -26.15
C GLY A 209 -2.33 -17.17 -26.34
N SER A 210 -1.51 -17.78 -25.49
CA SER A 210 -1.17 -19.22 -25.53
C SER A 210 -1.58 -19.98 -24.26
N ALA A 211 -1.92 -19.28 -23.18
CA ALA A 211 -2.32 -19.86 -21.92
C ALA A 211 -3.82 -20.25 -21.93
N PRO A 212 -4.23 -21.35 -21.26
CA PRO A 212 -5.64 -21.66 -21.09
C PRO A 212 -6.36 -20.61 -20.23
N ALA A 213 -7.68 -20.53 -20.35
CA ALA A 213 -8.49 -19.49 -19.70
C ALA A 213 -8.44 -19.54 -18.16
N ASP A 214 -8.15 -20.71 -17.59
CA ASP A 214 -8.02 -20.99 -16.16
C ASP A 214 -6.55 -20.99 -15.67
N HIS A 215 -5.60 -20.54 -16.51
CA HIS A 215 -4.19 -20.52 -16.16
C HIS A 215 -3.95 -19.73 -14.86
N PRO A 216 -3.22 -20.28 -13.87
CA PRO A 216 -3.10 -19.65 -12.56
C PRO A 216 -2.57 -18.21 -12.60
N ALA A 217 -1.63 -17.89 -13.49
CA ALA A 217 -1.14 -16.52 -13.65
C ALA A 217 -2.18 -15.46 -14.09
N ARG A 218 -3.40 -15.84 -14.54
CA ARG A 218 -4.52 -14.92 -14.79
C ARG A 218 -5.03 -14.24 -13.52
N TYR A 219 -4.83 -14.87 -12.37
CA TYR A 219 -5.31 -14.33 -11.12
C TYR A 219 -4.14 -13.80 -10.28
N ALA A 220 -4.42 -12.79 -9.45
CA ALA A 220 -3.50 -12.28 -8.45
C ALA A 220 -4.09 -12.50 -7.06
N MET A 221 -3.27 -12.95 -6.11
CA MET A 221 -3.66 -13.03 -4.72
C MET A 221 -3.60 -11.63 -4.10
N VAL A 222 -4.61 -11.23 -3.33
CA VAL A 222 -4.71 -9.92 -2.66
C VAL A 222 -5.33 -10.09 -1.29
N GLU A 223 -5.09 -9.15 -0.37
CA GLU A 223 -5.89 -8.99 0.85
C GLU A 223 -6.96 -7.94 0.58
N LEU A 224 -8.22 -8.36 0.56
CA LEU A 224 -9.39 -7.49 0.49
C LEU A 224 -9.66 -6.90 1.88
N VAL A 225 -9.76 -5.58 1.98
CA VAL A 225 -10.02 -4.88 3.25
C VAL A 225 -11.14 -3.87 3.07
N ASN A 226 -12.08 -3.84 4.01
CA ASN A 226 -13.11 -2.81 4.01
C ASN A 226 -12.45 -1.45 4.31
N VAL A 227 -12.70 -0.43 3.48
CA VAL A 227 -12.16 0.92 3.74
C VAL A 227 -12.62 1.50 5.09
N HIS A 228 -13.78 1.04 5.57
CA HIS A 228 -14.36 1.42 6.86
C HIS A 228 -13.83 0.62 8.05
N ASP A 229 -12.97 -0.37 7.82
CA ASP A 229 -12.36 -1.15 8.91
C ASP A 229 -11.58 -0.22 9.87
N PRO A 230 -11.84 -0.29 11.19
CA PRO A 230 -11.22 0.62 12.17
C PRO A 230 -9.72 0.40 12.35
N GLY A 231 -9.21 -0.78 11.99
CA GLY A 231 -7.78 -1.11 11.96
C GLY A 231 -7.05 -0.64 10.72
N LEU A 232 -7.75 -0.11 9.71
CA LEU A 232 -7.15 0.57 8.58
C LEU A 232 -6.93 2.05 8.93
N SER A 233 -5.82 2.65 8.54
CA SER A 233 -5.52 4.07 8.72
C SER A 233 -5.11 4.68 7.39
N PHE A 234 -5.43 5.95 7.18
CA PHE A 234 -4.98 6.72 6.03
C PHE A 234 -4.04 7.78 6.58
N GLU A 235 -2.74 7.57 6.36
CA GLU A 235 -1.70 8.50 6.80
C GLU A 235 -1.34 9.42 5.64
N PRO A 236 -1.17 10.73 5.89
CA PRO A 236 -0.63 11.64 4.88
C PRO A 236 0.81 11.26 4.55
N ILE A 237 1.26 11.66 3.36
CA ILE A 237 2.68 11.63 3.01
C ILE A 237 3.11 13.09 2.89
N HIS A 238 4.01 13.52 3.75
CA HIS A 238 4.53 14.88 3.82
C HIS A 238 5.62 15.13 2.76
N ARG A 239 6.10 16.38 2.67
CA ARG A 239 7.13 16.78 1.71
C ARG A 239 8.24 17.54 2.41
N VAL A 240 9.48 17.28 2.05
CA VAL A 240 10.61 18.17 2.36
C VAL A 240 11.22 18.63 1.05
N VAL A 241 11.29 19.94 0.85
CA VAL A 241 11.95 20.55 -0.30
C VAL A 241 13.29 21.11 0.17
N SER A 242 14.36 20.80 -0.56
CA SER A 242 15.74 21.17 -0.20
C SER A 242 16.47 21.94 -1.29
N GLY A 243 17.52 22.67 -0.91
CA GLY A 243 18.36 23.42 -1.84
C GLY A 243 17.71 24.68 -2.39
N ILE A 244 16.86 25.34 -1.59
CA ILE A 244 16.07 26.51 -2.00
C ILE A 244 16.25 27.69 -1.04
N GLU A 245 15.72 28.85 -1.43
CA GLU A 245 15.40 29.96 -0.52
C GLU A 245 13.93 29.83 -0.07
N PRO A 246 13.63 29.42 1.17
CA PRO A 246 12.26 29.10 1.61
C PRO A 246 11.30 30.27 1.47
N GLU A 247 11.77 31.49 1.74
CA GLU A 247 10.97 32.71 1.62
C GLU A 247 10.51 32.99 0.19
N GLU A 248 11.38 32.74 -0.79
CA GLU A 248 11.04 32.90 -2.19
C GLU A 248 10.06 31.84 -2.65
N LEU A 249 10.13 30.61 -2.11
CA LEU A 249 9.14 29.57 -2.39
C LEU A 249 7.79 29.88 -1.73
N LEU A 250 7.77 30.31 -0.46
CA LEU A 250 6.53 30.67 0.25
C LEU A 250 5.74 31.76 -0.48
N LYS A 251 6.42 32.77 -1.04
CA LYS A 251 5.80 33.83 -1.84
C LYS A 251 5.08 33.30 -3.09
N LYS A 252 5.46 32.13 -3.63
CA LYS A 252 4.82 31.55 -4.82
C LYS A 252 3.44 30.97 -4.55
N PHE A 253 3.12 30.60 -3.31
CA PHE A 253 1.84 29.95 -3.00
C PHE A 253 0.63 30.86 -3.07
N ASN A 254 0.80 32.19 -3.16
CA ASN A 254 -0.29 33.17 -3.13
C ASN A 254 -1.36 32.85 -2.05
N ALA A 255 -0.89 32.27 -0.94
CA ALA A 255 -1.70 31.79 0.17
C ALA A 255 -1.63 32.79 1.32
N ARG A 256 -2.67 32.79 2.15
CA ARG A 256 -2.61 33.50 3.42
C ARG A 256 -1.76 32.70 4.40
N VAL A 257 -0.79 33.35 5.03
CA VAL A 257 0.11 32.70 5.98
C VAL A 257 -0.34 33.02 7.40
N GLU A 258 -0.65 31.98 8.18
CA GLU A 258 -0.84 32.08 9.62
C GLU A 258 0.38 31.49 10.34
N GLU A 259 1.22 32.33 10.93
CA GLU A 259 2.38 31.91 11.72
C GLU A 259 1.94 31.21 13.01
N THR A 260 2.68 30.17 13.40
CA THR A 260 2.51 29.48 14.68
C THR A 260 3.85 29.30 15.38
N SER A 261 3.82 29.41 16.72
CA SER A 261 4.97 29.14 17.58
C SER A 261 5.16 27.65 17.89
N THR A 262 4.22 26.79 17.49
CA THR A 262 4.27 25.33 17.69
C THR A 262 4.38 24.59 16.37
N SER A 263 4.79 23.32 16.40
CA SER A 263 4.86 22.49 15.18
C SER A 263 3.48 22.42 14.51
N PRO A 264 3.37 22.72 13.20
CA PRO A 264 2.10 22.68 12.48
C PRO A 264 1.66 21.25 12.13
N SER A 265 2.41 20.22 12.54
CA SER A 265 2.07 18.81 12.32
C SER A 265 0.70 18.41 12.89
N ASN A 266 0.25 19.12 13.93
CA ASN A 266 -1.02 18.88 14.64
C ASN A 266 -2.00 20.05 14.49
N ALA A 267 -1.79 20.97 13.54
CA ALA A 267 -2.68 22.11 13.38
C ALA A 267 -4.09 21.63 12.99
N ASP A 268 -5.10 22.06 13.75
CA ASP A 268 -6.50 21.94 13.32
C ASP A 268 -6.68 22.82 12.09
N PHE A 269 -6.57 22.19 10.92
CA PHE A 269 -6.72 22.87 9.64
C PHE A 269 -8.14 23.47 9.55
N PRO A 270 -8.29 24.78 9.26
CA PRO A 270 -9.60 25.39 9.13
C PRO A 270 -10.47 24.64 8.10
N SER A 271 -11.75 24.48 8.41
CA SER A 271 -12.67 23.60 7.68
C SER A 271 -13.13 24.11 6.31
N ALA A 272 -12.72 25.32 5.92
CA ALA A 272 -13.06 25.94 4.65
C ALA A 272 -11.78 26.21 3.85
N GLY A 273 -11.68 25.63 2.65
CA GLY A 273 -10.52 25.75 1.77
C GLY A 273 -9.46 24.66 1.98
N HIS A 274 -8.28 24.85 1.40
CA HIS A 274 -7.10 23.99 1.61
C HIS A 274 -6.19 24.60 2.67
N SER A 275 -5.59 23.75 3.50
CA SER A 275 -4.60 24.17 4.49
C SER A 275 -3.39 23.24 4.51
N ILE A 276 -2.19 23.81 4.44
CA ILE A 276 -0.92 23.07 4.39
C ILE A 276 0.02 23.64 5.44
N GLY A 277 0.41 22.82 6.41
CA GLY A 277 1.40 23.22 7.41
C GLY A 277 2.78 23.38 6.76
N PHE A 278 3.59 24.32 7.23
CA PHE A 278 4.98 24.45 6.78
C PHE A 278 5.93 24.76 7.93
N ILE A 279 7.18 24.32 7.79
CA ILE A 279 8.25 24.64 8.74
C ILE A 279 9.57 24.85 8.01
N THR A 280 10.27 25.90 8.42
CA THR A 280 11.61 26.27 7.96
C THR A 280 12.51 26.40 9.17
N LYS A 281 13.78 26.77 8.95
CA LYS A 281 14.70 27.10 10.06
C LYS A 281 14.18 28.23 10.96
N ASP A 282 13.59 29.27 10.36
CA ASP A 282 13.32 30.53 11.05
C ASP A 282 11.82 30.79 11.30
N ARG A 283 10.93 30.05 10.61
CA ARG A 283 9.47 30.24 10.64
C ARG A 283 8.70 28.92 10.58
N SER A 284 7.48 28.93 11.11
CA SER A 284 6.51 27.85 10.98
C SER A 284 5.11 28.42 10.93
N GLY A 285 4.24 27.80 10.15
CA GLY A 285 2.90 28.33 9.94
C GLY A 285 2.00 27.37 9.18
N VAL A 286 0.85 27.89 8.77
CA VAL A 286 -0.10 27.22 7.88
C VAL A 286 -0.33 28.12 6.67
N LEU A 287 -0.22 27.54 5.47
CA LEU A 287 -0.67 28.13 4.22
C LEU A 287 -2.16 27.86 4.07
N ILE A 288 -2.97 28.91 3.95
CA ILE A 288 -4.43 28.80 3.81
C ILE A 288 -4.84 29.32 2.44
N PHE A 289 -5.58 28.48 1.72
CA PHE A 289 -6.11 28.76 0.39
C PHE A 289 -7.64 28.77 0.46
N ASP A 290 -8.24 29.96 0.46
CA ASP A 290 -9.69 30.10 0.64
C ASP A 290 -10.50 29.56 -0.57
N ASN A 291 -9.89 29.54 -1.76
CA ASN A 291 -10.52 29.11 -3.01
C ASN A 291 -9.59 28.17 -3.79
N PRO A 292 -9.39 26.93 -3.33
CA PRO A 292 -8.52 25.99 -4.02
C PRO A 292 -9.11 25.61 -5.38
N VAL A 293 -8.23 25.49 -6.38
CA VAL A 293 -8.60 25.03 -7.73
C VAL A 293 -8.77 23.51 -7.78
N TYR A 294 -8.00 22.80 -6.95
CA TYR A 294 -7.95 21.35 -6.90
C TYR A 294 -8.82 20.77 -5.78
N ASP A 295 -9.00 19.44 -5.80
CA ASP A 295 -9.80 18.71 -4.80
C ASP A 295 -9.00 18.35 -3.55
N LEU A 296 -7.66 18.31 -3.67
CA LEU A 296 -6.76 17.94 -2.58
C LEU A 296 -5.65 18.97 -2.37
N GLU A 297 -5.24 19.13 -1.11
CA GLU A 297 -4.09 19.94 -0.71
C GLU A 297 -2.80 19.51 -1.40
N VAL A 298 -2.61 18.20 -1.58
CA VAL A 298 -1.41 17.66 -2.25
C VAL A 298 -1.31 18.12 -3.70
N GLU A 299 -2.43 18.30 -4.40
CA GLU A 299 -2.43 18.83 -5.77
C GLU A 299 -2.01 20.30 -5.79
N THR A 300 -2.52 21.08 -4.83
CA THR A 300 -2.16 22.50 -4.67
C THR A 300 -0.68 22.66 -4.31
N LEU A 301 -0.16 21.76 -3.49
CA LEU A 301 1.25 21.75 -3.13
C LEU A 301 2.13 21.40 -4.33
N ASP A 302 1.86 20.24 -4.95
CA ASP A 302 2.69 19.65 -5.99
C ASP A 302 2.73 20.53 -7.26
N GLU A 303 1.66 21.27 -7.58
CA GLU A 303 1.65 22.26 -8.68
C GLU A 303 2.84 23.24 -8.60
N ILE A 304 3.22 23.63 -7.38
CA ILE A 304 4.25 24.64 -7.14
C ILE A 304 5.61 23.96 -6.91
N ILE A 305 5.65 22.81 -6.23
CA ILE A 305 6.91 22.21 -5.78
C ILE A 305 7.47 21.14 -6.72
N ASP A 306 6.72 20.65 -7.71
CA ASP A 306 7.11 19.49 -8.54
C ASP A 306 8.46 19.64 -9.28
N ASN A 307 8.91 20.87 -9.53
CA ASN A 307 10.19 21.16 -10.18
C ASN A 307 11.39 21.20 -9.22
N TYR A 308 11.18 20.92 -7.93
CA TYR A 308 12.22 20.97 -6.91
C TYR A 308 12.68 19.56 -6.48
N SER A 309 13.76 19.51 -5.70
CA SER A 309 14.20 18.29 -5.04
C SER A 309 13.30 17.99 -3.84
N ILE A 310 12.37 17.06 -4.02
CA ILE A 310 11.37 16.64 -3.04
C ILE A 310 11.76 15.32 -2.40
N GLU A 311 11.77 15.29 -1.07
CA GLU A 311 11.80 14.08 -0.26
C GLU A 311 10.40 13.83 0.32
N TYR A 312 9.95 12.57 0.31
CA TYR A 312 8.61 12.15 0.73
C TYR A 312 8.73 11.48 2.10
N GLU A 313 8.00 11.98 3.08
CA GLU A 313 8.16 11.55 4.47
C GLU A 313 6.83 11.18 5.12
N HIS A 314 6.81 10.10 5.90
CA HIS A 314 5.62 9.65 6.62
C HIS A 314 5.57 10.13 8.07
N ASP A 315 6.73 10.40 8.67
CA ASP A 315 6.85 10.81 10.07
C ASP A 315 6.93 12.35 10.18
N PRO A 316 5.93 13.01 10.79
CA PRO A 316 5.97 14.45 11.02
C PRO A 316 7.20 14.93 11.80
N GLU A 317 7.75 14.13 12.71
CA GLU A 317 8.94 14.49 13.48
C GLU A 317 10.19 14.56 12.58
N VAL A 318 10.30 13.65 11.61
CA VAL A 318 11.36 13.65 10.61
C VAL A 318 11.23 14.88 9.70
N VAL A 319 10.02 15.19 9.24
CA VAL A 319 9.73 16.40 8.44
C VAL A 319 10.13 17.65 9.19
N GLU A 320 9.79 17.76 10.48
CA GLU A 320 10.17 18.90 11.32
C GLU A 320 11.68 19.05 11.43
N LYS A 321 12.39 17.95 11.69
CA LYS A 321 13.85 17.93 11.79
C LYS A 321 14.53 18.33 10.47
N LEU A 322 14.04 17.80 9.34
CA LEU A 322 14.61 18.06 8.03
C LEU A 322 14.25 19.46 7.50
N GLY A 323 13.02 19.92 7.73
CA GLY A 323 12.53 21.24 7.33
C GLY A 323 13.23 22.40 8.06
N LYS A 324 13.68 22.18 9.31
CA LYS A 324 14.46 23.17 10.09
C LYS A 324 15.91 23.36 9.60
N LYS A 325 16.39 22.55 8.65
CA LYS A 325 17.73 22.74 8.07
C LYS A 325 17.76 24.00 7.21
N GLN A 326 18.90 24.68 7.17
CA GLN A 326 19.10 25.82 6.28
C GLN A 326 18.88 25.41 4.82
N GLY A 327 18.09 26.20 4.09
CA GLY A 327 17.79 25.93 2.67
C GLY A 327 16.73 24.86 2.43
N ASN A 328 16.03 24.44 3.49
CA ASN A 328 14.92 23.48 3.43
C ASN A 328 13.60 24.10 3.88
N ILE A 329 12.51 23.47 3.44
CA ILE A 329 11.17 23.65 3.98
C ILE A 329 10.48 22.29 4.08
N GLY A 330 9.86 22.01 5.23
CA GLY A 330 8.98 20.87 5.41
C GLY A 330 7.52 21.29 5.25
N PHE A 331 6.71 20.46 4.60
CA PHE A 331 5.27 20.65 4.41
C PHE A 331 4.48 19.49 5.02
N PHE A 332 3.45 19.83 5.79
CA PHE A 332 2.53 18.89 6.44
C PHE A 332 1.18 18.93 5.73
N LEU A 333 0.73 17.76 5.29
CA LEU A 333 -0.50 17.57 4.55
C LEU A 333 -1.56 16.93 5.46
N PRO A 334 -2.84 17.28 5.30
CA PRO A 334 -3.92 16.65 6.07
C PRO A 334 -4.14 15.19 5.66
N PRO A 335 -4.63 14.34 6.56
CA PRO A 335 -5.01 12.98 6.23
C PRO A 335 -6.23 12.96 5.30
N LEU A 336 -6.23 12.02 4.34
CA LEU A 336 -7.36 11.81 3.46
C LEU A 336 -8.51 11.11 4.21
N LYS A 337 -9.73 11.64 4.08
CA LYS A 337 -10.92 11.05 4.69
C LYS A 337 -11.30 9.75 3.97
N LYS A 338 -11.35 8.65 4.73
CA LYS A 338 -11.77 7.33 4.23
C LYS A 338 -13.13 7.33 3.53
N SER A 339 -14.12 8.04 4.09
CA SER A 339 -15.48 8.15 3.55
C SER A 339 -15.52 8.75 2.14
N ASP A 340 -14.53 9.58 1.82
CA ASP A 340 -14.48 10.34 0.58
C ASP A 340 -13.57 9.65 -0.45
N PHE A 341 -12.86 8.60 -0.05
CA PHE A 341 -11.84 7.96 -0.89
C PHE A 341 -12.41 7.39 -2.20
N PHE A 342 -13.50 6.63 -2.10
CA PHE A 342 -14.13 6.02 -3.27
C PHE A 342 -14.79 7.07 -4.17
N SER A 343 -15.43 8.09 -3.60
CA SER A 343 -16.05 9.16 -4.38
C SER A 343 -14.99 10.01 -5.10
N LEU A 344 -13.85 10.26 -4.46
CA LEU A 344 -12.72 10.97 -5.03
C LEU A 344 -12.10 10.21 -6.20
N ILE A 345 -11.87 8.90 -6.04
CA ILE A 345 -11.37 8.05 -7.14
C ILE A 345 -12.37 8.00 -8.30
N ARG A 346 -13.68 7.88 -8.02
CA ARG A 346 -14.71 7.96 -9.08
C ARG A 346 -14.67 9.28 -9.85
N LYS A 347 -14.39 10.40 -9.16
CA LYS A 347 -14.28 11.73 -9.77
C LYS A 347 -12.99 11.91 -10.58
N LYS A 348 -11.85 11.42 -10.07
CA LYS A 348 -10.51 11.76 -10.59
C LYS A 348 -9.84 10.63 -11.39
N GLY A 349 -10.34 9.40 -11.29
CA GLY A 349 -9.71 8.20 -11.84
C GLY A 349 -8.55 7.70 -10.98
N VAL A 350 -7.48 8.48 -10.86
CA VAL A 350 -6.31 8.20 -10.00
C VAL A 350 -5.93 9.44 -9.21
N LEU A 351 -5.36 9.26 -8.03
CA LEU A 351 -4.81 10.36 -7.24
C LEU A 351 -3.38 10.69 -7.69
N PRO A 352 -2.88 11.90 -7.39
CA PRO A 352 -1.46 12.22 -7.53
C PRO A 352 -0.58 11.19 -6.82
N ARG A 353 0.66 11.07 -7.29
CA ARG A 353 1.65 10.19 -6.67
C ARG A 353 1.81 10.52 -5.19
N LYS A 354 1.99 9.49 -4.37
CA LYS A 354 2.24 9.67 -2.93
C LYS A 354 1.24 10.61 -2.24
N SER A 355 -0.05 10.51 -2.59
CA SER A 355 -1.12 11.30 -1.96
C SER A 355 -1.46 10.82 -0.56
N PHE A 356 -1.36 9.51 -0.30
CA PHE A 356 -1.71 8.89 0.96
C PHE A 356 -0.92 7.59 1.16
N SER A 357 -0.91 7.11 2.40
CA SER A 357 -0.43 5.78 2.77
C SER A 357 -1.49 5.03 3.55
N LEU A 358 -1.69 3.74 3.24
CA LEU A 358 -2.47 2.85 4.10
C LEU A 358 -1.68 2.45 5.34
N GLY A 359 -1.88 3.16 6.44
CA GLY A 359 -1.20 2.97 7.72
C GLY A 359 0.29 3.31 7.71
N LYS A 360 0.88 3.15 8.90
CA LYS A 360 2.33 3.30 9.14
C LYS A 360 3.10 2.09 8.61
N GLU A 361 4.42 2.19 8.58
CA GLU A 361 5.31 1.16 8.03
C GLU A 361 5.05 -0.23 8.64
N ASN A 362 4.95 -0.31 9.96
CA ASN A 362 4.67 -1.55 10.68
C ASN A 362 3.20 -2.01 10.56
N GLU A 363 2.30 -1.19 10.01
CA GLU A 363 0.88 -1.51 9.78
C GLU A 363 0.62 -2.03 8.35
N LYS A 364 1.64 -2.01 7.48
CA LYS A 364 1.59 -2.56 6.12
C LYS A 364 1.50 -4.08 6.10
N ARG A 365 1.03 -4.63 4.98
CA ARG A 365 0.88 -6.08 4.80
C ARG A 365 2.26 -6.78 4.77
N TYR A 366 2.36 -7.88 5.52
CA TYR A 366 3.54 -8.75 5.53
C TYR A 366 3.36 -9.88 4.51
N TYR A 367 4.45 -10.33 3.90
CA TYR A 367 4.43 -11.48 3.00
C TYR A 367 4.21 -12.76 3.81
N ILE A 368 3.01 -13.35 3.75
CA ILE A 368 2.60 -14.53 4.52
C ILE A 368 2.15 -15.69 3.66
N GLU A 369 1.15 -15.45 2.85
CA GLU A 369 0.61 -16.43 1.93
C GLU A 369 1.39 -16.40 0.61
N ALA A 370 1.44 -17.58 -0.03
CA ALA A 370 1.96 -17.74 -1.38
C ALA A 370 0.92 -18.45 -2.25
N ARG A 371 0.83 -18.08 -3.51
CA ARG A 371 -0.05 -18.70 -4.50
C ARG A 371 0.77 -19.29 -5.64
N LYS A 372 0.41 -20.51 -6.06
CA LYS A 372 0.97 -21.12 -7.27
C LYS A 372 0.51 -20.34 -8.51
N ILE A 373 1.45 -19.94 -9.37
CA ILE A 373 1.15 -19.17 -10.60
C ILE A 373 1.42 -19.95 -11.90
N VAL A 374 1.88 -21.20 -11.76
CA VAL A 374 2.07 -22.16 -12.86
C VAL A 374 1.03 -23.29 -12.77
N PRO A 375 0.65 -23.95 -13.89
CA PRO A 375 -0.30 -25.06 -13.93
C PRO A 375 0.06 -26.20 -12.98
#